data_AF-A0A8S9FRU4-F1
#
_entry.id   AF-A0A8S9FRU4-F1
#
_cell.length_a   1.000
_cell.length_b   1.000
_cell.length_c   1.000
_cell.angle_alpha   90.00
_cell.angle_beta   90.00
_cell.angle_gamma   90.00
#
_symmetry.space_group_name_H-M   'P 1'
#
loop_
_entity.id
_entity.type
_entity.pdbx_description
1 polymer ?
#
loop_
_entity_poly.entity_id
_entity_poly.type
_entity_poly.pdbx_seq_one_letter_code
_entity_poly.pdbx_strand_id
1 'polypeptide(L)'
;METESMDCESYGTHHFSSTTKTHAVVTNIVGPAATSVYELLECPVCTFSMYPPLHQCQNGHTFCSTCKVRVHNRCPTCRQELGDIRCLALEKVAESLELPCKYFNLGCPEIFPYYSKLKHESVCNFRPYGCPYTLAPSVLGMGPVYMAFLRFMGDEEEARRYSYSLEVGGSGRKLTWEGTPRSIRDSHRKVRDSNDGLIIERNMALFFSGGDRKELKLRVTGKIWKELHSADSGVCMPNMSS
;
A
#
# COMPACT_ATOMS: atom_id res chain seq x y z
N MET A 1 -8.90 -21.82 -39.45
CA MET A 1 -9.28 -22.40 -38.15
C MET A 1 -8.09 -23.19 -37.70
N GLU A 2 -7.09 -22.50 -37.18
CA GLU A 2 -5.87 -23.08 -36.61
C GLU A 2 -5.53 -22.19 -35.41
N THR A 3 -5.51 -22.83 -34.25
CA THR A 3 -5.13 -22.28 -32.96
C THR A 3 -3.67 -22.61 -32.75
N GLU A 4 -2.82 -21.59 -32.57
CA GLU A 4 -1.49 -21.78 -32.00
C GLU A 4 -1.38 -20.97 -30.71
N SER A 5 -1.29 -21.74 -29.63
CA SER A 5 -0.92 -21.37 -28.28
C SER A 5 0.55 -20.94 -28.24
N MET A 6 0.82 -19.81 -27.59
CA MET A 6 2.18 -19.33 -27.33
C MET A 6 2.54 -19.64 -25.89
N ASP A 7 3.31 -20.71 -25.71
CA ASP A 7 3.95 -21.12 -24.47
C ASP A 7 5.11 -20.18 -24.13
N CYS A 8 5.21 -19.76 -22.87
CA CYS A 8 6.33 -18.98 -22.35
C CYS A 8 7.25 -19.87 -21.51
N GLU A 9 8.36 -20.35 -22.09
CA GLU A 9 9.45 -20.97 -21.35
C GLU A 9 10.62 -20.01 -21.14
N SER A 10 10.95 -19.84 -19.86
CA SER A 10 12.27 -19.77 -19.21
C SER A 10 13.42 -19.02 -19.90
N TYR A 11 13.93 -17.98 -19.21
CA TYR A 11 15.35 -17.61 -19.26
C TYR A 11 15.83 -17.04 -17.91
N GLY A 12 16.91 -17.63 -17.37
CA GLY A 12 18.01 -16.90 -16.74
C GLY A 12 17.99 -16.73 -15.22
N THR A 13 18.38 -17.79 -14.49
CA THR A 13 18.76 -17.73 -13.07
C THR A 13 20.08 -16.98 -12.89
N HIS A 14 20.06 -15.78 -12.31
CA HIS A 14 21.27 -15.13 -11.80
C HIS A 14 21.54 -15.60 -10.36
N HIS A 15 22.59 -16.41 -10.21
CA HIS A 15 23.14 -16.81 -8.92
C HIS A 15 23.77 -15.59 -8.22
N PHE A 16 23.16 -15.12 -7.13
CA PHE A 16 23.79 -14.23 -6.16
C PHE A 16 24.10 -15.04 -4.90
N SER A 17 25.39 -15.33 -4.69
CA SER A 17 25.87 -15.98 -3.48
C SER A 17 25.96 -14.93 -2.37
N SER A 18 25.08 -15.01 -1.37
CA SER A 18 25.15 -14.18 -0.18
C SER A 18 25.38 -15.07 1.04
N THR A 19 26.54 -14.90 1.67
CA THR A 19 26.97 -15.61 2.86
C THR A 19 26.18 -15.08 4.06
N THR A 20 25.01 -15.66 4.34
CA THR A 20 24.26 -15.36 5.56
C THR A 20 24.74 -16.26 6.70
N LYS A 21 25.28 -15.65 7.76
CA LYS A 21 25.61 -16.32 9.01
C LYS A 21 24.34 -16.94 9.60
N THR A 22 24.31 -18.26 9.65
CA THR A 22 23.30 -19.06 10.36
C THR A 22 23.40 -18.84 11.86
N HIS A 23 22.31 -18.42 12.50
CA HIS A 23 22.12 -18.65 13.93
C HIS A 23 20.77 -19.34 14.19
N ALA A 24 20.92 -20.56 14.73
CA ALA A 24 19.97 -21.43 15.42
C ALA A 24 18.73 -21.97 14.66
N VAL A 25 18.93 -23.18 14.13
CA VAL A 25 17.92 -24.23 14.00
C VAL A 25 17.28 -24.49 15.37
N VAL A 26 15.95 -24.46 15.46
CA VAL A 26 15.23 -25.06 16.59
C VAL A 26 14.72 -26.43 16.12
N THR A 27 15.34 -27.47 16.65
CA THR A 27 14.96 -28.87 16.48
C THR A 27 13.66 -29.16 17.25
N ASN A 28 12.76 -29.92 16.62
CA ASN A 28 11.57 -30.48 17.24
C ASN A 28 11.94 -31.35 18.46
N ILE A 29 11.41 -31.00 19.63
CA ILE A 29 11.34 -31.89 20.80
C ILE A 29 9.86 -32.04 21.16
N VAL A 30 9.39 -33.28 21.13
CA VAL A 30 8.04 -33.68 21.58
C VAL A 30 7.96 -33.49 23.10
N GLY A 31 7.19 -32.48 23.52
CA GLY A 31 6.82 -32.11 24.89
C GLY A 31 5.61 -31.18 24.83
N PRO A 32 4.86 -30.94 25.94
CA PRO A 32 3.60 -30.19 25.88
C PRO A 32 3.88 -28.81 25.29
N ALA A 33 3.16 -28.46 24.22
CA ALA A 33 3.42 -27.32 23.37
C ALA A 33 3.72 -26.06 24.20
N ALA A 34 4.99 -25.69 24.28
CA ALA A 34 5.38 -24.36 24.69
C ALA A 34 4.92 -23.43 23.58
N THR A 35 3.70 -22.89 23.69
CA THR A 35 3.20 -21.85 22.81
C THR A 35 4.23 -20.71 22.84
N SER A 36 4.81 -20.40 21.69
CA SER A 36 5.78 -19.32 21.59
C SER A 36 5.16 -18.03 22.12
N VAL A 37 5.91 -17.17 22.81
CA VAL A 37 5.38 -15.89 23.34
C VAL A 37 4.74 -15.04 22.23
N TYR A 38 5.18 -15.24 20.97
CA TYR A 38 4.59 -14.64 19.78
C TYR A 38 3.14 -15.04 19.52
N GLU A 39 2.74 -16.28 19.83
CA GLU A 39 1.38 -16.79 19.65
C GLU A 39 0.40 -16.12 20.62
N LEU A 40 0.88 -15.73 21.81
CA LEU A 40 0.06 -14.97 22.77
C LEU A 40 -0.34 -13.59 22.23
N LEU A 41 0.43 -13.06 21.26
CA LEU A 41 0.14 -11.82 20.58
C LEU A 41 -0.66 -12.02 19.30
N GLU A 42 -1.09 -13.23 18.96
CA GLU A 42 -1.96 -13.47 17.83
C GLU A 42 -3.44 -13.34 18.24
N CYS A 43 -4.22 -12.59 17.47
CA CYS A 43 -5.64 -12.45 17.74
C CYS A 43 -6.37 -13.76 17.35
N PRO A 44 -7.14 -14.40 18.26
CA PRO A 44 -7.83 -15.66 17.96
C PRO A 44 -8.95 -15.52 16.91
N VAL A 45 -9.34 -14.28 16.58
CA VAL A 45 -10.42 -14.00 15.62
C VAL A 45 -9.89 -13.75 14.21
N CYS A 46 -8.80 -12.99 14.08
CA CYS A 46 -8.28 -12.58 12.77
C CYS A 46 -6.89 -13.10 12.46
N THR A 47 -6.31 -13.92 13.35
CA THR A 47 -5.00 -14.56 13.19
C THR A 47 -3.88 -13.57 12.83
N PHE A 48 -4.05 -12.30 13.23
CA PHE A 48 -3.08 -11.23 13.01
C PHE A 48 -2.47 -10.83 14.35
N SER A 49 -1.23 -10.35 14.33
CA SER A 49 -0.59 -9.76 15.50
C SER A 49 -1.44 -8.64 16.10
N MET A 50 -1.65 -8.69 17.41
CA MET A 50 -2.38 -7.70 18.18
C MET A 50 -1.47 -6.50 18.49
N TYR A 51 -2.06 -5.30 18.43
CA TYR A 51 -1.39 -4.03 18.78
C TYR A 51 -2.23 -3.21 19.74
N PRO A 52 -1.60 -2.37 20.59
CA PRO A 52 -2.32 -1.65 21.62
C PRO A 52 -3.42 -0.75 21.01
N PRO A 53 -4.58 -0.62 21.68
CA PRO A 53 -4.93 -1.29 22.93
C PRO A 53 -5.28 -2.78 22.75
N LEU A 54 -4.65 -3.64 23.56
CA LEU A 54 -4.97 -5.08 23.61
C LEU A 54 -6.15 -5.25 24.56
N HIS A 55 -7.19 -5.91 24.10
CA HIS A 55 -8.40 -6.08 24.89
C HIS A 55 -8.47 -7.48 25.49
N GLN A 56 -9.09 -7.59 26.66
CA GLN A 56 -9.37 -8.86 27.31
C GLN A 56 -10.81 -8.92 27.83
N CYS A 57 -11.38 -10.11 27.91
CA CYS A 57 -12.63 -10.32 28.66
C CYS A 57 -12.35 -10.44 30.17
N GLN A 58 -13.41 -10.46 30.99
CA GLN A 58 -13.30 -10.66 32.45
C GLN A 58 -12.60 -11.98 32.83
N ASN A 59 -12.66 -12.99 31.97
CA ASN A 59 -12.00 -14.28 32.17
C ASN A 59 -10.56 -14.34 31.60
N GLY A 60 -10.01 -13.22 31.09
CA GLY A 60 -8.62 -13.13 30.63
C GLY A 60 -8.33 -13.48 29.16
N HIS A 61 -9.32 -13.90 28.36
CA HIS A 61 -9.10 -14.12 26.91
C HIS A 61 -8.84 -12.81 26.17
N THR A 62 -7.78 -12.76 25.36
CA THR A 62 -7.30 -11.58 24.66
C THR A 62 -7.73 -11.53 23.19
N PHE A 63 -7.89 -10.33 22.64
CA PHE A 63 -8.22 -10.08 21.23
C PHE A 63 -7.85 -8.64 20.82
N CYS A 64 -7.74 -8.40 19.52
CA CYS A 64 -7.40 -7.07 19.01
C CYS A 64 -8.57 -6.09 19.02
N SER A 65 -8.25 -4.79 19.05
CA SER A 65 -9.22 -3.68 18.98
C SER A 65 -10.20 -3.81 17.81
N THR A 66 -9.71 -4.15 16.61
CA THR A 66 -10.54 -4.31 15.41
C THR A 66 -11.56 -5.42 15.56
N CYS A 67 -11.20 -6.51 16.24
CA CYS A 67 -12.09 -7.66 16.40
C CYS A 67 -13.11 -7.46 17.52
N LYS A 68 -12.85 -6.60 18.52
CA LYS A 68 -13.85 -6.21 19.55
C LYS A 68 -15.16 -5.74 18.93
N VAL A 69 -15.08 -4.92 17.88
CA VAL A 69 -16.25 -4.40 17.15
C VAL A 69 -16.96 -5.51 16.37
N ARG A 70 -16.21 -6.45 15.78
CA ARG A 70 -16.76 -7.54 14.96
C ARG A 70 -17.49 -8.61 15.78
N VAL A 71 -17.07 -8.86 17.01
CA VAL A 71 -17.66 -9.90 17.88
C VAL A 71 -18.86 -9.40 18.67
N HIS A 72 -19.45 -8.27 18.29
CA HIS A 72 -20.66 -7.71 18.92
C HIS A 72 -20.59 -7.65 20.45
N ASN A 73 -19.45 -7.21 20.98
CA ASN A 73 -19.21 -7.07 22.41
C ASN A 73 -19.35 -8.38 23.23
N ARG A 74 -19.11 -9.54 22.62
CA ARG A 74 -19.06 -10.85 23.31
C ARG A 74 -17.72 -11.53 23.06
N CYS A 75 -17.17 -12.17 24.09
CA CYS A 75 -15.91 -12.88 23.99
C CYS A 75 -16.05 -14.06 23.00
N PRO A 76 -15.18 -14.19 21.98
CA PRO A 76 -15.25 -15.30 21.01
C PRO A 76 -15.00 -16.66 21.66
N THR A 77 -14.24 -16.70 22.76
CA THR A 77 -13.87 -17.94 23.46
C THR A 77 -14.91 -18.36 24.50
N CYS A 78 -15.23 -17.49 25.46
CA CYS A 78 -16.12 -17.84 26.59
C CYS A 78 -17.51 -17.21 26.52
N ARG A 79 -17.84 -16.44 25.47
CA ARG A 79 -19.15 -15.79 25.24
C ARG A 79 -19.59 -14.75 26.27
N GLN A 80 -18.76 -14.45 27.27
CA GLN A 80 -18.97 -13.40 28.26
C GLN A 80 -19.06 -12.02 27.61
N GLU A 81 -19.89 -11.14 28.17
CA GLU A 81 -19.97 -9.75 27.71
C GLU A 81 -18.64 -9.03 27.90
N LEU A 82 -18.23 -8.30 26.87
CA LEU A 82 -16.98 -7.57 26.86
C LEU A 82 -17.22 -6.19 27.48
N GLY A 83 -16.38 -5.84 28.45
CA GLY A 83 -16.25 -4.46 28.92
C GLY A 83 -15.18 -3.70 28.14
N ASP A 84 -14.85 -2.50 28.62
CA ASP A 84 -13.66 -1.77 28.16
C ASP A 84 -12.41 -2.16 28.97
N ILE A 85 -12.05 -3.44 28.92
CA ILE A 85 -10.94 -3.98 29.71
C ILE A 85 -9.72 -4.19 28.79
N ARG A 86 -8.61 -3.53 29.14
CA ARG A 86 -7.32 -3.69 28.46
C ARG A 86 -6.44 -4.74 29.15
N CYS A 87 -5.62 -5.44 28.38
CA CYS A 87 -4.63 -6.38 28.87
C CYS A 87 -3.26 -5.70 28.97
N LEU A 88 -3.07 -4.83 29.97
CA LEU A 88 -1.82 -4.08 30.17
C LEU A 88 -0.61 -4.99 30.39
N ALA A 89 -0.81 -6.18 30.97
CA ALA A 89 0.25 -7.17 31.16
C ALA A 89 0.79 -7.66 29.81
N LEU A 90 -0.09 -8.03 28.89
CA LEU A 90 0.31 -8.48 27.56
C LEU A 90 0.89 -7.34 26.71
N GLU A 91 0.40 -6.11 26.89
CA GLU A 91 1.04 -4.93 26.29
C GLU A 91 2.49 -4.79 26.75
N LYS A 92 2.77 -4.85 28.06
CA LYS A 92 4.13 -4.80 28.62
C LYS A 92 5.03 -5.93 28.12
N VAL A 93 4.50 -7.15 28.04
CA VAL A 93 5.24 -8.28 27.46
C VAL A 93 5.61 -7.98 26.02
N ALA A 94 4.65 -7.47 25.23
CA ALA A 94 4.87 -7.12 23.84
C ALA A 94 5.98 -6.08 23.65
N GLU A 95 6.11 -5.09 24.54
CA GLU A 95 7.17 -4.06 24.44
C GLU A 95 8.59 -4.64 24.43
N SER A 96 8.77 -5.81 25.06
CA SER A 96 10.07 -6.48 25.14
C SER A 96 10.40 -7.37 23.94
N LEU A 97 9.47 -7.49 22.98
CA LEU A 97 9.58 -8.40 21.85
C LEU A 97 9.95 -7.69 20.55
N GLU A 98 10.70 -8.43 19.74
CA GLU A 98 10.90 -8.13 18.33
C GLU A 98 10.02 -9.06 17.50
N LEU A 99 9.24 -8.51 16.58
CA LEU A 99 8.29 -9.26 15.78
C LEU A 99 8.67 -9.19 14.29
N PRO A 100 8.57 -10.30 13.54
CA PRO A 100 8.72 -10.26 12.09
C PRO A 100 7.60 -9.44 11.46
N CYS A 101 7.87 -8.76 10.34
CA CYS A 101 6.84 -8.09 9.56
C CYS A 101 5.66 -9.02 9.22
N LYS A 102 4.41 -8.55 9.23
CA LYS A 102 3.27 -9.41 8.83
C LYS A 102 3.36 -9.97 7.40
N TYR A 103 4.17 -9.33 6.54
CA TYR A 103 4.44 -9.77 5.18
C TYR A 103 5.71 -10.64 5.09
N PHE A 104 6.18 -11.21 6.21
CA PHE A 104 7.35 -12.11 6.24
C PHE A 104 7.18 -13.29 5.29
N ASN A 105 6.02 -13.94 5.32
CA ASN A 105 5.68 -15.03 4.40
C ASN A 105 5.54 -14.60 2.93
N LEU A 106 5.51 -13.29 2.66
CA LEU A 106 5.52 -12.73 1.31
C LEU A 106 6.92 -12.27 0.87
N GLY A 107 7.95 -12.50 1.69
CA GLY A 107 9.35 -12.22 1.37
C GLY A 107 9.98 -11.06 2.13
N CYS A 108 9.29 -10.40 3.06
CA CYS A 108 9.90 -9.35 3.88
C CYS A 108 10.80 -9.96 4.98
N PRO A 109 12.13 -9.79 4.95
CA PRO A 109 13.01 -10.40 5.94
C PRO A 109 13.09 -9.62 7.26
N GLU A 110 12.46 -8.44 7.30
CA GLU A 110 12.67 -7.46 8.37
C GLU A 110 11.92 -7.83 9.66
N ILE A 111 12.62 -7.62 10.78
CA ILE A 111 12.14 -7.82 12.16
C ILE A 111 12.22 -6.48 12.87
N PHE A 112 11.18 -6.13 13.63
CA PHE A 112 11.06 -4.83 14.28
C PHE A 112 10.66 -4.95 15.75
N PRO A 113 11.11 -4.02 16.62
CA PRO A 113 10.48 -3.81 17.91
C PRO A 113 8.97 -3.61 17.79
N TYR A 114 8.22 -4.09 18.79
CA TYR A 114 6.75 -4.10 18.78
C TYR A 114 6.09 -2.79 18.30
N TYR A 115 6.53 -1.65 18.83
CA TYR A 115 5.94 -0.35 18.48
C TYR A 115 6.36 0.21 17.12
N SER A 116 7.51 -0.19 16.58
CA SER A 116 8.01 0.30 15.28
C SER A 116 7.50 -0.54 14.11
N LYS A 117 7.11 -1.80 14.34
CA LYS A 117 6.58 -2.71 13.31
C LYS A 117 5.42 -2.10 12.50
N LEU A 118 4.44 -1.48 13.16
CA LEU A 118 3.29 -0.87 12.48
C LEU A 118 3.68 0.24 11.49
N LYS A 119 4.71 1.02 11.83
CA LYS A 119 5.21 2.09 10.95
C LYS A 119 5.75 1.47 9.67
N HIS A 120 6.58 0.43 9.78
CA HIS A 120 7.08 -0.31 8.62
C HIS A 120 5.95 -0.96 7.81
N GLU A 121 5.01 -1.67 8.43
CA GLU A 121 3.96 -2.40 7.69
C GLU A 121 3.09 -1.51 6.81
N SER A 122 2.98 -0.22 7.14
CA SER A 122 2.23 0.75 6.34
C SER A 122 2.93 1.08 5.00
N VAL A 123 4.27 1.00 4.98
CA VAL A 123 5.15 1.34 3.84
C VAL A 123 5.93 0.14 3.29
N CYS A 124 5.72 -1.06 3.84
CA CYS A 124 6.47 -2.26 3.48
C CYS A 124 6.34 -2.58 1.98
N ASN A 125 7.46 -2.88 1.33
CA ASN A 125 7.49 -3.19 -0.10
C ASN A 125 6.79 -4.52 -0.44
N PHE A 126 6.74 -5.47 0.49
CA PHE A 126 6.06 -6.75 0.32
C PHE A 126 4.57 -6.70 0.67
N ARG A 127 4.06 -5.52 1.05
CA ARG A 127 2.63 -5.29 1.23
C ARG A 127 1.89 -5.53 -0.10
N PRO A 128 0.87 -6.40 -0.14
CA PRO A 128 0.04 -6.57 -1.32
C PRO A 128 -0.65 -5.28 -1.75
N TYR A 129 -0.79 -5.09 -3.05
CA TYR A 129 -1.48 -3.95 -3.63
C TYR A 129 -3.00 -4.14 -3.56
N GLY A 130 -3.72 -3.12 -3.10
CA GLY A 130 -5.17 -3.10 -3.21
C GLY A 130 -5.59 -2.94 -4.67
N CYS A 131 -6.55 -3.75 -5.13
CA CYS A 131 -7.05 -3.68 -6.50
C CYS A 131 -7.60 -2.26 -6.81
N PRO A 132 -7.04 -1.55 -7.82
CA PRO A 132 -7.47 -0.19 -8.16
C PRO A 132 -8.95 -0.07 -8.55
N TYR A 133 -9.58 -1.17 -8.95
CA TYR A 133 -10.97 -1.22 -9.41
C TYR A 133 -11.98 -1.31 -8.26
N THR A 134 -11.54 -1.40 -7.01
CA THR A 134 -12.44 -1.32 -5.84
C THR A 134 -12.82 0.14 -5.57
N LEU A 135 -13.70 0.67 -6.41
CA LEU A 135 -14.26 2.01 -6.28
C LEU A 135 -15.10 2.09 -5.00
N ALA A 136 -14.61 2.81 -3.98
CA ALA A 136 -15.47 3.28 -2.90
C ALA A 136 -16.28 4.46 -3.45
N PRO A 137 -17.61 4.36 -3.61
CA PRO A 137 -18.42 5.49 -4.03
C PRO A 137 -18.39 6.52 -2.90
N SER A 138 -17.62 7.58 -3.07
CA SER A 138 -17.72 8.76 -2.21
C SER A 138 -18.22 9.89 -3.09
N VAL A 139 -19.53 10.11 -3.02
CA VAL A 139 -20.21 11.27 -3.57
C VAL A 139 -19.70 12.50 -2.81
N LEU A 140 -18.96 13.36 -3.49
CA LEU A 140 -18.72 14.74 -3.05
C LEU A 140 -19.37 15.64 -4.09
N GLY A 141 -20.30 16.48 -3.62
CA GLY A 141 -21.20 17.31 -4.41
C GLY A 141 -20.51 18.46 -5.15
N MET A 142 -19.65 18.13 -6.10
CA MET A 142 -19.21 19.01 -7.17
C MET A 142 -19.79 18.45 -8.47
N GLY A 143 -20.16 19.32 -9.42
CA GLY A 143 -20.72 18.91 -10.72
C GLY A 143 -19.83 17.87 -11.44
N PRO A 144 -20.27 17.25 -12.55
CA PRO A 144 -19.51 16.16 -13.16
C PRO A 144 -18.16 16.67 -13.67
N VAL A 145 -17.13 16.36 -12.91
CA VAL A 145 -15.73 16.57 -13.23
C VAL A 145 -15.17 15.21 -13.62
N TYR A 146 -14.65 15.12 -14.84
CA TYR A 146 -13.88 13.95 -15.25
C TYR A 146 -12.43 14.15 -14.80
N MET A 147 -11.84 13.12 -14.21
CA MET A 147 -10.45 13.14 -13.79
C MET A 147 -9.71 11.99 -14.46
N ALA A 148 -8.57 12.28 -15.08
CA ALA A 148 -7.64 11.29 -15.62
C ALA A 148 -6.27 11.48 -14.99
N PHE A 149 -5.63 10.40 -14.55
CA PHE A 149 -4.30 10.41 -13.93
C PHE A 149 -3.58 9.09 -14.18
N LEU A 150 -2.26 9.08 -14.04
CA LEU A 150 -1.43 7.89 -14.15
C LEU A 150 -0.93 7.48 -12.76
N ARG A 151 -0.98 6.18 -12.46
CA ARG A 151 -0.37 5.61 -11.24
C ARG A 151 0.80 4.70 -11.59
N PHE A 152 1.86 4.80 -10.81
CA PHE A 152 3.07 4.01 -10.96
C PHE A 152 3.02 2.73 -10.11
N MET A 153 3.29 1.59 -10.72
CA MET A 153 3.38 0.30 -10.01
C MET A 153 4.74 0.11 -9.35
N GLY A 154 4.92 0.68 -8.17
CA GLY A 154 6.16 0.60 -7.40
C GLY A 154 6.07 1.48 -6.15
N ASP A 155 7.20 1.80 -5.52
CA ASP A 155 7.23 2.77 -4.42
C ASP A 155 7.29 4.24 -4.91
N GLU A 156 7.30 5.19 -3.97
CA GLU A 156 7.30 6.63 -4.28
C GLU A 156 8.64 7.12 -4.85
N GLU A 157 9.76 6.60 -4.35
CA GLU A 157 11.10 6.98 -4.82
C GLU A 157 11.33 6.53 -6.26
N GLU A 158 10.82 5.36 -6.61
CA GLU A 158 10.84 4.88 -7.99
C GLU A 158 9.94 5.71 -8.91
N ALA A 159 8.74 6.06 -8.43
CA ALA A 159 7.77 6.82 -9.19
C ALA A 159 8.29 8.23 -9.52
N ARG A 160 9.06 8.85 -8.61
CA ARG A 160 9.73 10.16 -8.82
C ARG A 160 10.70 10.21 -9.98
N ARG A 161 11.18 9.05 -10.45
CA ARG A 161 12.07 8.97 -11.62
C ARG A 161 11.32 9.06 -12.95
N TYR A 162 9.99 9.14 -12.93
CA TYR A 162 9.17 9.22 -14.12
C TYR A 162 8.35 10.50 -14.13
N SER A 163 8.12 11.01 -15.33
CA SER A 163 7.20 12.09 -15.61
C SER A 163 6.22 11.62 -16.66
N TYR A 164 4.99 12.11 -16.58
CA TYR A 164 3.94 11.79 -17.53
C TYR A 164 3.17 13.04 -17.92
N SER A 165 2.65 13.05 -19.14
CA SER A 165 1.67 14.02 -19.58
C SER A 165 0.40 13.34 -20.06
N LEU A 166 -0.74 13.95 -19.75
CA LEU A 166 -2.05 13.58 -20.27
C LEU A 166 -2.61 14.76 -21.04
N GLU A 167 -3.12 14.49 -22.24
CA GLU A 167 -3.69 15.48 -23.12
C GLU A 167 -5.11 15.09 -23.53
N VAL A 168 -6.01 16.07 -23.50
CA VAL A 168 -7.31 16.00 -24.16
C VAL A 168 -7.40 17.18 -25.14
N GLY A 169 -7.84 16.94 -26.36
CA GLY A 169 -7.86 17.98 -27.39
C GLY A 169 -8.93 17.76 -28.45
N GLY A 170 -9.30 18.85 -29.11
CA GLY A 170 -10.37 18.92 -30.11
C GLY A 170 -10.52 20.36 -30.64
N SER A 171 -10.95 20.49 -31.90
CA SER A 171 -11.21 21.79 -32.53
C SER A 171 -10.03 22.78 -32.46
N GLY A 172 -8.80 22.28 -32.63
CA GLY A 172 -7.57 23.09 -32.58
C GLY A 172 -7.15 23.56 -31.19
N ARG A 173 -7.85 23.16 -30.13
CA ARG A 173 -7.48 23.44 -28.73
C ARG A 173 -7.11 22.15 -28.01
N LYS A 174 -6.30 22.27 -26.97
CA LYS A 174 -5.90 21.15 -26.12
C LYS A 174 -5.71 21.59 -24.67
N LEU A 175 -6.00 20.68 -23.74
CA LEU A 175 -5.60 20.74 -22.35
C LEU A 175 -4.53 19.68 -22.13
N THR A 176 -3.45 20.07 -21.47
CA THR A 176 -2.36 19.18 -21.11
C THR A 176 -2.12 19.27 -19.61
N TRP A 177 -2.05 18.13 -18.95
CA TRP A 177 -1.57 17.96 -17.59
C TRP A 177 -0.22 17.29 -17.65
N GLU A 178 0.73 17.74 -16.82
CA GLU A 178 2.02 17.09 -16.66
C GLU A 178 2.33 16.96 -15.17
N GLY A 179 2.94 15.85 -14.79
CA GLY A 179 3.36 15.63 -13.41
C GLY A 179 4.10 14.33 -13.21
N THR A 180 4.42 14.03 -11.96
CA THR A 180 5.02 12.78 -11.53
C THR A 180 3.90 11.77 -11.20
N PRO A 181 3.96 10.53 -11.69
CA PRO A 181 2.91 9.56 -11.38
C PRO A 181 2.96 9.20 -9.90
N ARG A 182 1.80 9.11 -9.25
CA ARG A 182 1.72 8.65 -7.85
C ARG A 182 1.91 7.15 -7.77
N SER A 183 2.66 6.69 -6.77
CA SER A 183 2.78 5.27 -6.47
C SER A 183 1.40 4.64 -6.21
N ILE A 184 1.22 3.38 -6.62
CA ILE A 184 0.01 2.63 -6.26
C ILE A 184 -0.12 2.36 -4.75
N ARG A 185 0.98 2.50 -3.99
CA ARG A 185 1.02 2.40 -2.53
C ARG A 185 0.32 3.57 -1.84
N ASP A 186 0.19 4.71 -2.54
CA ASP A 186 -0.61 5.82 -2.05
C ASP A 186 -2.11 5.49 -2.02
N SER A 187 -2.79 6.06 -1.03
CA SER A 187 -4.23 5.98 -0.90
C SER A 187 -4.92 6.64 -2.10
N HIS A 188 -5.86 5.94 -2.72
CA HIS A 188 -6.68 6.49 -3.82
C HIS A 188 -7.42 7.78 -3.41
N ARG A 189 -7.80 7.91 -2.12
CA ARG A 189 -8.41 9.14 -1.59
C ARG A 189 -7.46 10.33 -1.67
N LYS A 190 -6.16 10.14 -1.39
CA LYS A 190 -5.19 11.24 -1.47
C LYS A 190 -5.12 11.83 -2.87
N VAL A 191 -5.06 10.99 -3.91
CA VAL A 191 -5.01 11.43 -5.32
C VAL A 191 -6.25 12.24 -5.70
N ARG A 192 -7.43 11.72 -5.34
CA ARG A 192 -8.71 12.39 -5.63
C ARG A 192 -8.83 13.72 -4.87
N ASP A 193 -8.58 13.71 -3.56
CA ASP A 193 -8.81 14.87 -2.70
C ASP A 193 -7.74 15.96 -2.95
N SER A 194 -6.55 15.59 -3.45
CA SER A 194 -5.52 16.55 -3.86
C SER A 194 -5.70 17.10 -5.28
N ASN A 195 -6.70 16.63 -6.04
CA ASN A 195 -6.91 17.03 -7.43
C ASN A 195 -5.65 16.82 -8.31
N ASP A 196 -4.88 15.76 -8.04
CA ASP A 196 -3.58 15.51 -8.67
C ASP A 196 -3.75 14.67 -9.95
N GLY A 197 -4.19 15.35 -11.01
CA GLY A 197 -4.48 14.76 -12.31
C GLY A 197 -5.10 15.75 -13.30
N LEU A 198 -5.29 15.30 -14.53
CA LEU A 198 -6.01 16.05 -15.55
C LEU A 198 -7.49 16.14 -15.20
N ILE A 199 -7.92 17.33 -14.80
CA ILE A 199 -9.30 17.67 -14.47
C ILE A 199 -9.98 18.27 -15.71
N ILE A 200 -11.11 17.67 -16.11
CA ILE A 200 -11.90 18.10 -17.25
C ILE A 200 -13.32 18.38 -16.76
N GLU A 201 -13.66 19.66 -16.67
CA GLU A 201 -15.02 20.07 -16.34
C GLU A 201 -16.00 19.68 -17.45
N ARG A 202 -17.27 19.47 -17.08
CA ARG A 202 -18.33 19.07 -18.01
C ARG A 202 -18.38 19.90 -19.30
N ASN A 203 -18.27 21.21 -19.20
CA ASN A 203 -18.37 22.12 -20.35
C ASN A 203 -17.19 21.92 -21.32
N MET A 204 -15.99 21.72 -20.77
CA MET A 204 -14.78 21.42 -21.56
C MET A 204 -14.88 20.02 -22.17
N ALA A 205 -15.38 19.05 -21.41
CA ALA A 205 -15.58 17.68 -21.89
C ALA A 205 -16.54 17.64 -23.09
N LEU A 206 -17.64 18.40 -23.03
CA LEU A 206 -18.56 18.55 -24.15
C LEU A 206 -17.92 19.24 -25.35
N PHE A 207 -17.10 20.27 -25.13
CA PHE A 207 -16.37 20.97 -26.20
C PHE A 207 -15.42 20.02 -26.94
N PHE A 208 -14.63 19.21 -26.22
CA PHE A 208 -13.70 18.26 -26.82
C PHE A 208 -14.37 17.03 -27.43
N SER A 209 -15.63 16.77 -27.12
CA SER A 209 -16.41 15.64 -27.65
C SER A 209 -16.92 15.82 -29.09
N GLY A 210 -16.73 17.01 -29.71
CA GLY A 210 -16.93 17.16 -31.16
C GLY A 210 -18.39 17.26 -31.66
N GLY A 211 -19.39 17.44 -30.79
CA GLY A 211 -20.57 18.24 -31.19
C GLY A 211 -21.97 17.64 -31.14
N ASP A 212 -22.20 16.33 -30.95
CA ASP A 212 -23.59 15.81 -31.05
C ASP A 212 -24.39 15.78 -29.72
N ARG A 213 -23.77 16.17 -28.60
CA ARG A 213 -24.33 16.28 -27.22
C ARG A 213 -25.07 15.04 -26.67
N LYS A 214 -25.23 13.98 -27.46
CA LYS A 214 -25.90 12.72 -27.12
C LYS A 214 -24.93 11.69 -26.53
N GLU A 215 -23.67 11.71 -26.96
CA GLU A 215 -22.60 10.86 -26.40
C GLU A 215 -21.34 11.69 -26.11
N LEU A 216 -20.74 11.46 -24.95
CA LEU A 216 -19.48 12.09 -24.55
C LEU A 216 -18.32 11.19 -24.96
N LYS A 217 -17.59 11.59 -26.00
CA LYS A 217 -16.43 10.87 -26.53
C LYS A 217 -15.16 11.67 -26.33
N LEU A 218 -14.49 11.44 -25.20
CA LEU A 218 -13.18 12.02 -24.92
C LEU A 218 -12.07 11.05 -25.31
N ARG A 219 -11.08 11.55 -26.05
CA ARG A 219 -9.82 10.85 -26.27
C ARG A 219 -8.76 11.48 -25.38
N VAL A 220 -8.30 10.72 -24.40
CA VAL A 220 -7.14 11.08 -23.58
C VAL A 220 -5.92 10.41 -24.17
N THR A 221 -4.89 11.18 -24.47
CA THR A 221 -3.59 10.66 -24.95
C THR A 221 -2.55 10.89 -23.86
N GLY A 222 -1.80 9.85 -23.52
CA GLY A 222 -0.77 9.90 -22.49
C GLY A 222 0.63 9.68 -23.06
N LYS A 223 1.62 10.33 -22.45
CA LYS A 223 3.05 10.01 -22.64
C LYS A 223 3.67 9.81 -21.26
N ILE A 224 4.62 8.88 -21.15
CA ILE A 224 5.41 8.65 -19.95
C ILE A 224 6.88 8.53 -20.34
N TRP A 225 7.76 9.13 -19.57
CA TRP A 225 9.20 9.05 -19.77
C TRP A 225 9.93 9.00 -18.43
N LYS A 226 11.14 8.45 -18.43
CA LYS A 226 12.02 8.40 -17.28
C LYS A 226 12.95 9.61 -17.31
N GLU A 227 13.04 10.34 -16.21
CA GLU A 227 14.01 11.42 -16.08
C GLU A 227 15.39 10.83 -15.73
N LEU A 228 16.39 11.17 -16.54
CA LEU A 228 17.78 10.80 -16.28
C LEU A 228 18.33 11.83 -15.29
N HIS A 229 18.47 11.44 -14.03
CA HIS A 229 19.32 12.20 -13.11
C HIS A 229 20.75 12.12 -13.65
N SER A 230 21.27 13.23 -14.16
CA SER A 230 22.69 13.39 -14.44
C SER A 230 23.43 13.27 -13.11
N ALA A 231 24.13 12.16 -12.90
CA ALA A 231 25.19 12.06 -11.91
C ALA A 231 26.41 12.85 -12.42
N ASP A 232 26.28 14.17 -12.53
CA ASP A 232 27.38 15.12 -12.43
C ASP A 232 26.81 16.56 -12.44
N SER A 233 26.84 17.22 -11.30
CA SER A 233 26.88 18.68 -11.26
C SER A 233 27.75 19.05 -10.09
N GLY A 234 29.05 19.12 -10.39
CA GLY A 234 30.06 19.69 -9.53
C GLY A 234 29.58 20.98 -8.88
N VAL A 235 29.96 21.13 -7.62
CA VAL A 235 29.83 22.34 -6.84
C VAL A 235 30.45 23.50 -7.63
N CYS A 236 29.61 24.34 -8.25
CA CYS A 236 30.03 25.65 -8.70
C CYS A 236 30.23 26.52 -7.45
N MET A 237 31.46 26.54 -6.92
CA MET A 237 31.86 27.57 -5.97
C MET A 237 31.82 28.94 -6.69
N PRO A 238 31.20 29.97 -6.12
CA PRO A 238 31.32 31.32 -6.66
C PRO A 238 32.76 31.80 -6.46
N ASN A 239 33.42 32.10 -7.56
CA ASN A 239 34.71 32.77 -7.60
C ASN A 239 34.55 34.16 -6.96
N MET A 240 35.10 34.38 -5.77
CA MET A 240 35.24 35.73 -5.23
C MET A 240 36.51 36.34 -5.81
N SER A 241 36.33 37.22 -6.80
CA SER A 241 37.34 38.18 -7.22
C SER A 241 37.39 39.33 -6.23
N SER A 242 38.50 39.48 -5.51
CA SER A 242 39.06 40.74 -4.99
C SER A 242 40.54 40.53 -4.72
#